data_AF-A0A2R6D1K7-F1
#
_entry.id   AF-A0A2R6D1K7-F1
#
_cell.length_a   1.000
_cell.length_b   1.000
_cell.length_c   1.000
_cell.angle_alpha   90.00
_cell.angle_beta   90.00
_cell.angle_gamma   90.00
#
_symmetry.space_group_name_H-M   'P 1'
#
loop_
_entity.id
_entity.type
_entity.pdbx_description
1 polymer ?
#
loop_
_entity_poly.entity_id
_entity_poly.type
_entity_poly.pdbx_seq_one_letter_code
_entity_poly.pdbx_strand_id
1 'polypeptide(L)'
;MQLGAAFLGVALVLGALSVAAVGGMGASESALPGLFGAIVALLGLLLVGFLFAGSYVMTRNHGLGRAHGIAAGLFLVGGAGILLVAVRLVGLF
;
A
#
# COMPACT_ATOMS: atom_id res chain seq x y z
N MET A 1 -1.31 -16.85 -9.54
CA MET A 1 -2.71 -16.37 -9.63
C MET A 1 -3.30 -15.96 -8.27
N GLN A 2 -3.05 -16.69 -7.18
CA GLN A 2 -3.65 -16.38 -5.86
C GLN A 2 -3.28 -15.00 -5.27
N LEU A 3 -2.02 -14.54 -5.40
CA LEU A 3 -1.59 -13.23 -4.86
C LEU A 3 -2.34 -12.05 -5.50
N GLY A 4 -2.57 -12.12 -6.81
CA GLY A 4 -3.29 -11.08 -7.55
C GLY A 4 -4.76 -11.01 -7.15
N ALA A 5 -5.43 -12.15 -7.01
CA ALA A 5 -6.82 -12.20 -6.56
C ALA A 5 -6.97 -11.70 -5.10
N ALA A 6 -6.05 -12.08 -4.21
CA ALA A 6 -6.04 -11.60 -2.83
C ALA A 6 -5.81 -10.08 -2.76
N PHE A 7 -4.85 -9.55 -3.52
CA PHE A 7 -4.62 -8.12 -3.65
C PHE A 7 -5.87 -7.39 -4.15
N LEU A 8 -6.50 -7.90 -5.23
CA LEU A 8 -7.69 -7.29 -5.81
C LEU A 8 -8.84 -7.25 -4.79
N GLY A 9 -9.05 -8.34 -4.05
CA GLY A 9 -10.06 -8.41 -3.00
C GLY A 9 -9.83 -7.38 -1.89
N VAL A 10 -8.61 -7.30 -1.36
CA VAL A 10 -8.27 -6.33 -0.30
C VAL A 10 -8.33 -4.89 -0.83
N ALA A 11 -7.88 -4.64 -2.06
CA ALA A 11 -7.92 -3.32 -2.68
C ALA A 11 -9.37 -2.84 -2.88
N LEU A 12 -10.27 -3.72 -3.32
CA LEU A 12 -11.69 -3.40 -3.46
C LEU A 12 -12.34 -3.08 -2.11
N VAL A 13 -12.04 -3.85 -1.06
CA VAL A 13 -12.55 -3.59 0.29
C VAL A 13 -12.06 -2.24 0.80
N LEU A 14 -10.76 -1.95 0.71
CA LEU A 14 -10.20 -0.67 1.13
C LEU A 14 -10.75 0.50 0.29
N GLY A 15 -10.93 0.32 -1.02
CA GLY A 15 -11.55 1.31 -1.90
C GLY A 15 -13.00 1.61 -1.51
N ALA A 16 -13.79 0.57 -1.23
CA ALA A 16 -15.16 0.73 -0.74
C ALA A 16 -15.21 1.45 0.61
N LEU A 17 -14.29 1.13 1.53
CA LEU A 17 -14.16 1.81 2.82
C LEU A 17 -13.76 3.28 2.64
N SER A 18 -12.86 3.60 1.70
CA SER A 18 -12.51 4.99 1.37
C SER A 18 -13.73 5.79 0.91
N VAL A 19 -14.52 5.22 -0.01
CA VAL A 19 -15.74 5.87 -0.52
C VAL A 19 -16.75 6.07 0.61
N ALA A 20 -16.93 5.06 1.47
CA ALA A 20 -17.84 5.15 2.61
C ALA A 20 -17.38 6.20 3.64
N ALA A 21 -16.08 6.28 3.91
CA ALA A 21 -15.49 7.28 4.80
C ALA A 21 -15.68 8.70 4.24
N VAL A 22 -15.40 8.94 2.96
CA VAL A 22 -15.65 10.25 2.32
C VAL A 22 -17.13 10.60 2.31
N GLY A 23 -18.01 9.61 2.13
CA GLY A 23 -19.46 9.79 2.14
C GLY A 23 -20.09 9.98 3.52
N GLY A 24 -19.32 9.93 4.62
CA GLY A 24 -19.84 10.11 5.98
C GLY A 24 -20.82 9.03 6.44
N MET A 25 -20.81 7.84 5.81
CA MET A 25 -21.80 6.79 6.06
C MET A 25 -21.58 6.09 7.41
N GLY A 26 -22.07 6.70 8.49
CA GLY A 26 -22.19 6.07 9.81
C GLY A 26 -21.01 6.30 10.78
N ALA A 27 -20.02 7.12 10.42
CA ALA A 27 -18.92 7.49 11.31
C ALA A 27 -19.16 8.87 11.95
N SER A 28 -18.77 9.04 13.21
CA SER A 28 -18.83 10.36 13.86
C SER A 28 -17.88 11.33 13.17
N GLU A 29 -18.27 12.61 13.08
CA GLU A 29 -17.44 13.70 12.51
C GLU A 29 -16.06 13.78 13.14
N SER A 30 -15.95 13.43 14.42
CA SER A 30 -14.69 13.37 15.16
C SER A 30 -13.77 12.21 14.76
N ALA A 31 -14.31 11.10 14.23
CA ALA A 31 -13.53 9.90 13.89
C ALA A 31 -13.14 9.85 12.41
N LEU A 32 -13.86 10.56 11.55
CA LEU A 32 -13.69 10.57 10.10
C LEU A 32 -12.25 10.89 9.62
N PRO A 33 -11.55 11.91 10.15
CA PRO A 33 -10.18 12.20 9.74
C PRO A 33 -9.19 11.07 10.07
N GLY A 34 -9.30 10.50 11.28
CA GLY A 34 -8.44 9.40 11.73
C GLY A 34 -8.69 8.11 10.96
N LEU A 35 -9.97 7.80 10.71
CA LEU A 35 -10.38 6.64 9.92
C LEU A 35 -9.86 6.73 8.48
N PHE A 36 -10.04 7.89 7.83
CA PHE A 36 -9.56 8.11 6.47
C PHE A 36 -8.04 8.02 6.39
N GLY A 37 -7.32 8.61 7.34
CA GLY A 37 -5.86 8.49 7.44
C GLY A 37 -5.38 7.05 7.56
N ALA A 38 -6.07 6.23 8.37
CA ALA A 38 -5.76 4.80 8.50
C ALA A 38 -6.01 4.03 7.21
N ILE A 39 -7.12 4.30 6.50
CA ILE A 39 -7.43 3.65 5.21
C ILE A 39 -6.37 4.00 4.16
N VAL A 40 -5.95 5.27 4.08
CA VAL A 40 -4.89 5.72 3.17
C VAL A 40 -3.56 5.03 3.49
N ALA A 41 -3.20 4.92 4.77
CA ALA A 41 -1.98 4.21 5.19
C ALA A 41 -2.02 2.71 4.80
N LEU A 42 -3.17 2.04 4.98
CA LEU A 42 -3.36 0.64 4.59
C LEU A 42 -3.28 0.46 3.07
N LEU A 43 -3.82 1.39 2.28
CA LEU A 43 -3.70 1.37 0.81
C LEU A 43 -2.24 1.51 0.37
N GLY A 44 -1.50 2.44 0.98
CA GLY A 44 -0.07 2.60 0.71
C GLY A 44 0.72 1.34 1.03
N LEU A 45 0.47 0.74 2.20
CA LEU A 45 1.10 -0.52 2.60
C LEU A 45 0.77 -1.67 1.64
N LEU A 46 -0.49 -1.77 1.21
CA LEU A 46 -0.94 -2.80 0.28
C LEU A 46 -0.23 -2.69 -1.06
N LEU A 47 -0.10 -1.48 -1.60
CA LEU A 47 0.59 -1.22 -2.87
C LEU A 47 2.07 -1.60 -2.79
N VAL A 48 2.75 -1.12 -1.75
CA VAL A 48 4.18 -1.40 -1.54
C VAL A 48 4.43 -2.89 -1.32
N GLY A 49 3.62 -3.54 -0.47
CA GLY A 49 3.71 -4.97 -0.21
C GLY A 49 3.45 -5.81 -1.46
N PHE A 50 2.47 -5.43 -2.30
CA PHE A 50 2.19 -6.12 -3.54
C PHE A 50 3.32 -6.01 -4.56
N LEU A 51 3.89 -4.81 -4.73
CA LEU A 51 5.03 -4.59 -5.63
C LEU A 51 6.27 -5.38 -5.19
N PHE A 52 6.57 -5.38 -3.89
CA PHE A 52 7.66 -6.17 -3.32
C PHE A 52 7.42 -7.68 -3.48
N ALA A 53 6.24 -8.17 -3.08
CA ALA A 53 5.91 -9.59 -3.17
C ALA A 53 5.89 -10.08 -4.64
N GLY A 54 5.39 -9.25 -5.56
CA GLY A 54 5.43 -9.51 -7.00
C GLY A 54 6.86 -9.63 -7.51
N SER A 55 7.73 -8.66 -7.20
CA SER A 55 9.12 -8.68 -7.64
C SER A 55 9.91 -9.84 -7.03
N TYR A 56 9.66 -10.17 -5.76
CA TYR A 56 10.26 -11.31 -5.06
C TYR A 56 9.82 -12.65 -5.66
N VAL A 57 8.52 -12.88 -5.87
CA VAL A 57 8.00 -14.13 -6.46
C VAL A 57 8.54 -14.33 -7.87
N MET A 58 8.72 -13.26 -8.64
CA MET A 58 9.27 -13.31 -9.99
C MET A 58 10.78 -13.60 -10.04
N THR A 59 11.50 -13.45 -8.93
CA THR A 59 12.97 -13.56 -8.92
C THR A 59 13.49 -14.67 -8.02
N ARG A 60 12.73 -15.12 -7.01
CA ARG A 60 13.14 -16.14 -6.02
C ARG A 60 13.62 -17.47 -6.60
N ASN A 61 13.16 -17.83 -7.80
CA ASN A 61 13.50 -19.10 -8.46
C ASN A 61 14.58 -18.94 -9.54
N HIS A 62 15.10 -17.73 -9.73
CA HIS A 62 16.13 -17.44 -10.71
C HIS A 62 17.40 -17.03 -9.95
N GLY A 63 18.56 -17.59 -10.33
CA GLY A 63 19.83 -17.37 -9.63
C GLY A 63 20.26 -15.89 -9.55
N LEU A 64 21.43 -15.63 -8.96
CA LEU A 64 21.95 -14.29 -8.64
C LEU A 64 21.85 -13.25 -9.77
N GLY A 65 21.89 -13.66 -11.05
CA GLY A 65 21.69 -12.79 -12.21
C GLY A 65 20.32 -12.12 -12.32
N ARG A 66 19.31 -12.54 -11.54
CA ARG A 66 17.97 -11.92 -11.47
C ARG A 66 17.66 -11.28 -10.11
N ALA A 67 18.64 -11.15 -9.21
CA ALA A 67 18.48 -10.49 -7.92
C ALA A 67 18.04 -9.01 -8.02
N HIS A 68 18.16 -8.41 -9.21
CA HIS A 68 17.73 -7.04 -9.50
C HIS A 68 16.25 -6.77 -9.18
N GLY A 69 15.36 -7.77 -9.30
CA GLY A 69 13.95 -7.60 -8.92
C GLY A 69 13.72 -7.55 -7.41
N ILE A 70 14.55 -8.24 -6.61
CA ILE A 70 14.53 -8.12 -5.14
C ILE A 70 15.05 -6.73 -4.74
N ALA A 71 16.14 -6.28 -5.37
CA ALA A 71 16.67 -4.93 -5.15
C ALA A 71 15.64 -3.84 -5.53
N ALA A 72 14.97 -3.96 -6.69
CA ALA A 72 13.91 -3.04 -7.10
C ALA A 72 12.74 -3.03 -6.11
N GLY A 73 12.36 -4.19 -5.57
CA GLY A 73 11.35 -4.28 -4.51
C GLY A 73 11.79 -3.55 -3.24
N LEU A 74 13.04 -3.72 -2.82
CA LEU A 74 13.59 -3.06 -1.63
C LEU A 74 13.65 -1.53 -1.81
N PHE A 75 14.03 -1.06 -3.01
CA PHE A 75 14.01 0.36 -3.35
C PHE A 75 12.60 0.94 -3.34
N LEU A 76 11.59 0.19 -3.79
CA LEU A 76 10.19 0.63 -3.73
C LEU A 76 9.71 0.76 -2.27
N VAL A 77 10.06 -0.19 -1.41
CA VAL A 77 9.73 -0.12 0.03
C VAL A 77 10.42 1.07 0.70
N GLY A 78 11.74 1.22 0.50
CA GLY A 78 12.51 2.33 1.06
C GLY A 78 12.06 3.68 0.53
N GLY A 79 11.82 3.79 -0.78
CA GLY A 79 11.33 4.99 -1.44
C GLY A 79 9.94 5.40 -0.97
N ALA A 80 9.03 4.45 -0.77
CA ALA A 80 7.72 4.71 -0.18
C ALA A 80 7.85 5.23 1.26
N GLY A 81 8.77 4.69 2.06
CA GLY A 81 9.08 5.20 3.40
C GLY A 81 9.59 6.64 3.38
N ILE A 82 10.52 6.96 2.47
CA ILE A 82 11.03 8.33 2.29
C ILE A 82 9.90 9.28 1.87
N LEU A 83 9.04 8.87 0.94
CA LEU A 83 7.89 9.67 0.53
C LEU A 83 6.91 9.91 1.68
N LEU A 84 6.61 8.88 2.47
CA LEU A 84 5.76 9.01 3.67
C LEU A 84 6.33 10.06 4.63
N VAL A 85 7.63 9.98 4.92
CA VAL A 85 8.33 10.94 5.78
C VAL A 85 8.26 12.34 5.18
N ALA A 86 8.57 12.51 3.89
CA ALA A 86 8.53 13.80 3.21
C ALA A 86 7.12 14.42 3.24
N VAL A 87 6.09 13.63 2.99
CA VAL A 87 4.67 14.04 3.04
C VAL A 87 4.30 14.54 4.45
N ARG A 88 4.69 13.81 5.49
CA ARG A 88 4.52 14.23 6.90
C ARG A 88 5.27 15.53 7.24
N LEU A 89 6.47 15.73 6.70
CA LEU A 89 7.25 16.95 6.92
C LEU A 89 6.60 18.20 6.30
N VAL A 90 5.91 18.06 5.16
CA VAL A 90 5.23 19.18 4.47
C VAL A 90 3.83 19.42 5.04
N GLY A 91 3.37 18.62 6.00
CA GLY A 91 2.03 18.73 6.60
C GLY A 91 0.91 18.26 5.67
N LEU A 92 1.26 17.51 4.62
CA LEU A 92 0.28 16.73 3.87
C LEU A 92 -0.02 15.49 4.74
N PHE A 93 -1.27 15.42 5.23
CA PHE A 93 -1.83 14.41 6.13
C PHE A 93 -1.41 14.49 7.61
#